data_AF-A0A958U6E0-F1
#
_entry.id   AF-A0A958U6E0-F1
#
_cell.length_a   1.000
_cell.length_b   1.000
_cell.length_c   1.000
_cell.angle_alpha   90.00
_cell.angle_beta   90.00
_cell.angle_gamma   90.00
#
_symmetry.space_group_name_H-M   'P 1'
#
loop_
_entity.id
_entity.type
_entity.pdbx_description
1 polymer ?
#
loop_
_entity_poly.entity_id
_entity_poly.type
_entity_poly.pdbx_seq_one_letter_code
_entity_poly.pdbx_strand_id
1 'polypeptide(L)'
;MKTLFLPNKYNYLVWGNALLALVLLLFGAADPLSIVFAYFLETIIIGLFHCIKLWMVNTYGKESPNTHKMPKSSIGIVLFFLVHYGMFVGIQSIFVFAFFQSSLPQIKEPFHIIENYGTVIHLEGMPILIASFFVSNLKYFYTSFWQNNQYKEYSPSGLFFRPYVRIIIQQVVVILAGFFFIIFSEGFAAAILLIIFRLVVDLAIVGIHRDATNLDKLLRNITKDEKDFQEAKKRFQEFSE
;
A
#
# COMPACT_ATOMS: atom_id res chain seq x y z
N MET A 1 -4.94 -0.92 22.85
CA MET A 1 -5.95 -1.30 21.84
C MET A 1 -6.98 -0.21 21.56
N LYS A 2 -7.69 0.38 22.54
CA LYS A 2 -8.76 1.38 22.29
C LYS A 2 -8.31 2.64 21.53
N THR A 3 -7.06 3.08 21.68
CA THR A 3 -6.51 4.26 20.98
C THR A 3 -6.11 4.01 19.53
N LEU A 4 -6.11 2.75 19.07
CA LEU A 4 -5.73 2.38 17.70
C LEU A 4 -6.84 2.70 16.69
N PHE A 5 -8.09 2.42 17.09
CA PHE A 5 -9.28 2.59 16.26
C PHE A 5 -9.91 3.97 16.41
N LEU A 6 -9.23 4.92 17.05
CA LEU A 6 -9.64 6.32 17.14
C LEU A 6 -8.60 7.20 16.43
N PRO A 7 -9.02 8.30 15.79
CA PRO A 7 -8.10 9.26 15.19
C PRO A 7 -7.09 9.77 16.21
N ASN A 8 -5.81 9.72 15.84
CA ASN A 8 -4.68 10.21 16.61
C ASN A 8 -3.59 10.71 15.66
N LYS A 9 -2.51 11.30 16.21
CA LYS A 9 -1.42 11.88 15.41
C LYS A 9 -0.68 10.91 14.48
N TYR A 10 -0.90 9.61 14.62
CA TYR A 10 -0.25 8.57 13.83
C TYR A 10 -1.14 7.98 12.73
N ASN A 11 -2.46 8.02 12.90
CA ASN A 11 -3.41 7.37 11.97
C ASN A 11 -4.44 8.35 11.35
N TYR A 12 -4.39 9.64 11.68
CA TYR A 12 -5.38 10.62 11.17
C TYR A 12 -5.42 10.71 9.64
N LEU A 13 -4.33 10.43 8.93
CA LEU A 13 -4.32 10.39 7.46
C LEU A 13 -5.07 9.16 6.92
N VAL A 14 -4.98 8.03 7.61
CA VAL A 14 -5.74 6.81 7.26
C VAL A 14 -7.24 7.10 7.40
N TRP A 15 -7.63 7.69 8.54
CA TRP A 15 -8.99 8.16 8.76
C TRP A 15 -9.43 9.20 7.74
N GLY A 16 -8.58 10.18 7.44
CA GLY A 16 -8.86 11.23 6.46
C GLY A 16 -9.15 10.66 5.07
N ASN A 17 -8.32 9.73 4.58
CA ASN A 17 -8.53 9.06 3.29
C ASN A 17 -9.83 8.23 3.29
N ALA A 18 -10.11 7.48 4.36
CA ALA A 18 -11.32 6.66 4.45
C ALA A 18 -12.60 7.51 4.52
N LEU A 19 -12.58 8.60 5.31
CA LEU A 19 -13.70 9.54 5.41
C LEU A 19 -13.91 10.29 4.09
N LEU A 20 -12.84 10.70 3.41
CA LEU A 20 -12.97 11.33 2.10
C LEU A 20 -13.59 10.37 1.09
N ALA A 21 -13.11 9.13 1.01
CA ALA A 21 -13.67 8.11 0.14
C ALA A 21 -15.16 7.86 0.43
N LEU A 22 -15.52 7.80 1.72
CA LEU A 22 -16.91 7.65 2.15
C LEU A 22 -17.77 8.85 1.76
N VAL A 23 -17.29 10.08 1.97
CA VAL A 23 -18.01 11.30 1.57
C VAL A 23 -18.20 11.34 0.06
N LEU A 24 -17.15 11.09 -0.73
CA LEU A 24 -17.27 11.06 -2.19
C LEU A 24 -18.30 10.03 -2.65
N LEU A 25 -18.31 8.84 -2.05
CA LEU A 25 -19.29 7.79 -2.35
C LEU A 25 -20.73 8.19 -1.95
N LEU A 26 -20.94 8.68 -0.73
CA LEU A 26 -22.27 9.03 -0.21
C LEU A 26 -22.92 10.20 -0.97
N PHE A 27 -22.12 11.15 -1.45
CA PHE A 27 -22.60 12.29 -2.24
C PHE A 27 -22.64 12.02 -3.75
N GLY A 28 -22.33 10.79 -4.19
CA GLY A 28 -22.32 10.41 -5.60
C GLY A 28 -21.22 11.10 -6.42
N ALA A 29 -20.17 11.63 -5.77
CA ALA A 29 -19.02 12.25 -6.43
C ALA A 29 -17.90 11.24 -6.77
N ALA A 30 -18.05 9.98 -6.33
CA ALA A 30 -17.26 8.84 -6.78
C ALA A 30 -18.15 7.59 -6.81
N ASP A 31 -18.02 6.79 -7.85
CA ASP A 31 -18.73 5.53 -7.97
C ASP A 31 -18.04 4.40 -7.18
N PRO A 32 -18.75 3.30 -6.86
CA PRO A 32 -18.17 2.18 -6.13
C PRO A 32 -16.89 1.60 -6.74
N LEU A 33 -16.81 1.52 -8.08
CA LEU A 33 -15.64 0.97 -8.75
C LEU A 33 -14.45 1.93 -8.68
N SER A 34 -14.68 3.25 -8.74
CA SER A 34 -13.64 4.25 -8.46
C SER A 34 -12.97 4.05 -7.12
N ILE A 35 -13.73 3.73 -6.07
CA ILE A 35 -13.15 3.46 -4.74
C ILE A 35 -12.19 2.26 -4.79
N VAL A 36 -12.63 1.16 -5.40
CA VAL A 36 -11.82 -0.07 -5.55
C VAL A 36 -10.54 0.23 -6.35
N PHE A 37 -10.70 0.86 -7.52
CA PHE A 37 -9.59 1.14 -8.41
C PHE A 37 -8.62 2.16 -7.83
N ALA A 38 -9.10 3.17 -7.11
CA ALA A 38 -8.23 4.15 -6.48
C ALA A 38 -7.34 3.51 -5.39
N TYR A 39 -7.89 2.55 -4.65
CA TYR A 39 -7.11 1.77 -3.66
C TYR A 39 -6.02 0.94 -4.33
N PHE A 40 -6.32 0.39 -5.50
CA PHE A 40 -5.33 -0.30 -6.32
C PHE A 40 -4.27 0.69 -6.86
N LEU A 41 -4.66 1.84 -7.40
CA LEU A 41 -3.73 2.85 -7.93
C LEU A 41 -2.80 3.42 -6.85
N GLU A 42 -3.19 3.38 -5.57
CA GLU A 42 -2.30 3.76 -4.49
C GLU A 42 -0.98 2.96 -4.53
N THR A 43 -0.99 1.68 -4.94
CA THR A 43 0.23 0.85 -5.09
C THR A 43 1.31 1.54 -5.92
N ILE A 44 0.90 2.24 -6.99
CA ILE A 44 1.78 2.96 -7.91
C ILE A 44 2.33 4.19 -7.19
N ILE A 45 1.47 4.96 -6.52
CA ILE A 45 1.86 6.15 -5.75
C ILE A 45 2.91 5.78 -4.69
N ILE A 46 2.69 4.68 -3.97
CA ILE A 46 3.63 4.15 -2.98
C ILE A 46 4.96 3.79 -3.64
N GLY A 47 4.92 3.10 -4.78
CA GLY A 47 6.10 2.76 -5.58
C GLY A 47 6.91 3.99 -6.02
N LEU A 48 6.24 5.07 -6.43
CA LEU A 48 6.88 6.33 -6.81
C LEU A 48 7.65 6.95 -5.65
N PHE A 49 7.01 7.10 -4.48
CA PHE A 49 7.71 7.60 -3.29
C PHE A 49 8.83 6.65 -2.85
N HIS A 50 8.64 5.34 -3.03
CA HIS A 50 9.65 4.35 -2.69
C HIS A 50 10.90 4.44 -3.56
N CYS A 51 10.76 4.77 -4.86
CA CYS A 51 11.90 5.03 -5.74
C CYS A 51 12.76 6.20 -5.20
N ILE A 52 12.12 7.26 -4.73
CA ILE A 52 12.81 8.41 -4.11
C ILE A 52 13.53 7.98 -2.83
N LYS A 53 12.85 7.22 -1.96
CA LYS A 53 13.46 6.69 -0.72
C LYS A 53 14.69 5.83 -1.02
N LEU A 54 14.59 4.90 -1.98
CA LEU A 54 15.69 4.02 -2.38
C LEU A 54 16.88 4.81 -2.95
N TRP A 55 16.61 5.78 -3.82
CA TRP A 55 17.64 6.66 -4.35
C TRP A 55 18.37 7.41 -3.23
N MET A 56 17.64 8.00 -2.27
CA MET A 56 18.23 8.73 -1.15
C MET A 56 19.03 7.81 -0.22
N VAL A 57 18.48 6.65 0.15
CA VAL A 57 19.16 5.69 1.04
C VAL A 57 20.43 5.14 0.38
N ASN A 58 20.39 4.82 -0.91
CA ASN A 58 21.58 4.31 -1.58
C ASN A 58 22.65 5.39 -1.80
N THR A 59 22.25 6.67 -1.89
CA THR A 59 23.19 7.78 -2.12
C THR A 59 23.78 8.35 -0.83
N TYR A 60 23.00 8.39 0.25
CA TYR A 60 23.36 9.09 1.50
C TYR A 60 23.29 8.20 2.76
N GLY A 61 22.82 6.97 2.62
CA GLY A 61 22.65 6.02 3.71
C GLY A 61 23.91 5.23 4.04
N LYS A 62 23.79 4.37 5.06
CA LYS A 62 24.87 3.47 5.48
C LYS A 62 25.13 2.42 4.41
N GLU A 63 26.41 2.11 4.19
CA GLU A 63 26.78 0.97 3.33
C GLU A 63 26.18 -0.32 3.90
N SER A 64 25.45 -1.05 3.06
CA SER A 64 24.89 -2.35 3.46
C SER A 64 25.94 -3.43 3.25
N PRO A 65 26.14 -4.35 4.22
CA PRO A 65 26.92 -5.56 3.97
C PRO A 65 26.31 -6.31 2.78
N ASN A 66 27.18 -6.68 1.82
CA ASN A 66 26.87 -7.36 0.55
C ASN A 66 26.21 -8.75 0.74
N THR A 67 25.01 -8.79 1.28
CA THR A 67 24.27 -10.04 1.53
C THR A 67 23.44 -10.45 0.31
N HIS A 68 23.07 -9.50 -0.54
CA HIS A 68 22.29 -9.74 -1.76
C HIS A 68 22.96 -9.06 -2.95
N LYS A 69 22.93 -9.71 -4.13
CA LYS A 69 23.47 -9.16 -5.40
C LYS A 69 22.61 -7.99 -5.90
N MET A 70 22.66 -6.86 -5.19
CA MET A 70 21.93 -5.64 -5.56
C MET A 70 22.84 -4.68 -6.34
N PRO A 71 22.29 -3.90 -7.29
CA PRO A 71 23.06 -2.86 -7.96
C PRO A 71 23.60 -1.85 -6.94
N LYS A 72 24.90 -1.52 -7.03
CA LYS A 72 25.54 -0.52 -6.15
C LYS A 72 25.19 0.92 -6.52
N SER A 73 24.90 1.17 -7.80
CA SER A 73 24.50 2.50 -8.28
C SER A 73 23.09 2.85 -7.81
N SER A 74 22.88 4.08 -7.34
CA SER A 74 21.57 4.59 -6.93
C SER A 74 20.55 4.58 -8.07
N ILE A 75 21.00 4.76 -9.31
CA ILE A 75 20.13 4.65 -10.48
C ILE A 75 19.86 3.16 -10.78
N GLY A 76 20.88 2.32 -10.67
CA GLY A 76 20.76 0.88 -10.91
C GLY A 76 19.75 0.21 -9.98
N ILE A 77 19.78 0.53 -8.68
CA ILE A 77 18.85 -0.04 -7.70
C ILE A 77 17.41 0.44 -7.94
N VAL A 78 17.21 1.70 -8.34
CA VAL A 78 15.88 2.23 -8.68
C VAL A 78 15.33 1.58 -9.93
N LEU A 79 16.14 1.42 -10.98
CA LEU A 79 15.71 0.72 -12.20
C LEU A 79 15.37 -0.75 -11.91
N PHE A 80 16.20 -1.43 -11.12
CA PHE A 80 15.92 -2.80 -10.68
C PHE A 80 14.62 -2.88 -9.88
N PHE A 81 14.39 -1.94 -8.97
CA PHE A 81 13.15 -1.84 -8.22
C PHE A 81 11.95 -1.61 -9.15
N LEU A 82 12.01 -0.66 -10.09
CA LEU A 82 10.93 -0.36 -11.01
C LEU A 82 10.52 -1.57 -11.84
N VAL A 83 11.49 -2.33 -12.36
CA VAL A 83 11.20 -3.57 -13.11
C VAL A 83 10.64 -4.63 -12.16
N HIS A 84 11.28 -4.88 -11.02
CA HIS A 84 10.87 -5.95 -10.12
C HIS A 84 9.50 -5.69 -9.47
N TYR A 85 9.33 -4.54 -8.83
CA TYR A 85 8.06 -4.08 -8.25
C TYR A 85 6.98 -3.90 -9.32
N GLY A 86 7.35 -3.37 -10.49
CA GLY A 86 6.46 -3.19 -11.63
C GLY A 86 5.88 -4.51 -12.15
N MET A 87 6.62 -5.63 -12.09
CA MET A 87 6.07 -6.95 -12.41
C MET A 87 4.95 -7.36 -11.44
N PHE A 88 5.12 -7.13 -10.13
CA PHE A 88 4.06 -7.43 -9.16
C PHE A 88 2.84 -6.55 -9.34
N VAL A 89 3.04 -5.25 -9.56
CA VAL A 89 1.94 -4.32 -9.88
C VAL A 89 1.24 -4.76 -11.16
N GLY A 90 1.98 -5.10 -12.22
CA GLY A 90 1.40 -5.54 -13.50
C GLY A 90 0.60 -6.84 -13.39
N ILE A 91 1.11 -7.84 -12.66
CA ILE A 91 0.36 -9.08 -12.37
C ILE A 91 -0.91 -8.76 -11.60
N GLN A 92 -0.82 -7.90 -10.58
CA GLN A 92 -1.99 -7.43 -9.85
C GLN A 92 -2.99 -6.69 -10.75
N SER A 93 -2.53 -5.83 -11.68
CA SER A 93 -3.39 -5.14 -12.65
C SER A 93 -4.21 -6.12 -13.47
N ILE A 94 -3.56 -7.17 -13.99
CA ILE A 94 -4.22 -8.21 -14.80
C ILE A 94 -5.35 -8.86 -14.00
N PHE A 95 -5.12 -9.22 -12.73
CA PHE A 95 -6.16 -9.80 -11.89
C PHE A 95 -7.31 -8.82 -11.62
N VAL A 96 -7.00 -7.55 -11.31
CA VAL A 96 -8.03 -6.53 -11.05
C VAL A 96 -8.90 -6.33 -12.30
N PHE A 97 -8.27 -6.15 -13.47
CA PHE A 97 -9.01 -5.96 -14.71
C PHE A 97 -9.83 -7.20 -15.10
N ALA A 98 -9.28 -8.40 -14.90
CA ALA A 98 -10.03 -9.65 -15.13
C ALA A 98 -11.25 -9.79 -14.22
N PHE A 99 -11.16 -9.33 -12.96
CA PHE A 99 -12.27 -9.41 -12.01
C PHE A 99 -13.39 -8.40 -12.32
N PHE A 100 -13.03 -7.20 -12.76
CA PHE A 100 -13.98 -6.09 -12.92
C PHE A 100 -14.38 -5.80 -14.37
N GLN A 101 -13.84 -6.52 -15.37
CA GLN A 101 -14.22 -6.34 -16.78
C GLN A 101 -15.73 -6.48 -17.05
N SER A 102 -16.41 -7.38 -16.34
CA SER A 102 -17.86 -7.56 -16.48
C SER A 102 -18.67 -6.41 -15.87
N SER A 103 -18.08 -5.71 -14.90
CA SER A 103 -18.71 -4.60 -14.18
C SER A 103 -18.39 -3.24 -14.81
N LEU A 104 -17.30 -3.13 -15.58
CA LEU A 104 -16.88 -1.92 -16.27
C LEU A 104 -16.57 -2.24 -17.75
N PRO A 105 -17.58 -2.16 -18.65
CA PRO A 105 -17.44 -2.55 -20.07
C PRO A 105 -16.36 -1.81 -20.87
N GLN A 106 -15.88 -0.67 -20.35
CA GLN A 106 -14.79 0.12 -20.92
C GLN A 106 -13.40 -0.50 -20.67
N ILE A 107 -13.30 -1.46 -19.75
CA ILE A 107 -12.11 -2.28 -19.56
C ILE A 107 -12.02 -3.25 -20.75
N LYS A 108 -10.88 -3.23 -21.41
CA LYS A 108 -10.51 -4.19 -22.45
C LYS A 108 -9.94 -5.45 -21.82
N GLU A 109 -9.53 -6.40 -22.66
CA GLU A 109 -8.83 -7.61 -22.21
C GLU A 109 -7.74 -7.29 -21.15
N PRO A 110 -7.62 -8.08 -20.06
CA PRO A 110 -6.81 -7.73 -18.90
C PRO A 110 -5.34 -7.42 -19.18
N PHE A 111 -4.78 -7.95 -20.27
CA PHE A 111 -3.40 -7.72 -20.70
C PHE A 111 -3.18 -6.35 -21.39
N HIS A 112 -4.24 -5.64 -21.78
CA HIS A 112 -4.16 -4.26 -22.27
C HIS A 112 -3.99 -3.25 -21.12
N ILE A 113 -2.95 -3.47 -20.29
CA ILE A 113 -2.74 -2.78 -19.00
C ILE A 113 -2.74 -1.26 -19.17
N ILE A 114 -2.03 -0.73 -20.17
CA ILE A 114 -1.89 0.72 -20.39
C ILE A 114 -3.24 1.35 -20.71
N GLU A 115 -4.02 0.71 -21.59
CA GLU A 115 -5.33 1.21 -22.01
C GLU A 115 -6.34 1.12 -20.87
N ASN A 116 -6.32 0.03 -20.10
CA ASN A 116 -7.17 -0.14 -18.93
C ASN A 116 -6.84 0.87 -17.83
N TYR A 117 -5.57 1.21 -17.62
CA TYR A 117 -5.22 2.34 -16.76
C TYR A 117 -5.78 3.66 -17.28
N GLY A 118 -5.70 3.91 -18.59
CA GLY A 118 -6.30 5.06 -19.24
C GLY A 118 -7.80 5.17 -18.95
N THR A 119 -8.54 4.07 -19.04
CA THR A 119 -9.96 4.02 -18.66
C THR A 119 -10.15 4.35 -17.18
N VAL A 120 -9.39 3.70 -16.29
CA VAL A 120 -9.57 3.80 -14.84
C VAL A 120 -9.28 5.20 -14.29
N ILE A 121 -8.26 5.90 -14.81
CA ILE A 121 -7.94 7.26 -14.34
C ILE A 121 -9.04 8.28 -14.65
N HIS A 122 -9.93 7.97 -15.60
CA HIS A 122 -11.05 8.81 -16.01
C HIS A 122 -12.37 8.47 -15.31
N LEU A 123 -12.37 7.51 -14.37
CA LEU A 123 -13.55 7.23 -13.56
C LEU A 123 -13.92 8.41 -12.64
N GLU A 124 -15.18 8.43 -12.23
CA GLU A 124 -15.75 9.54 -11.47
C GLU A 124 -15.10 9.69 -10.09
N GLY A 125 -14.69 10.91 -9.75
CA GLY A 125 -14.00 11.18 -8.47
C GLY A 125 -12.55 10.69 -8.40
N MET A 126 -12.06 9.97 -9.42
CA MET A 126 -10.70 9.42 -9.45
C MET A 126 -9.59 10.48 -9.25
N PRO A 127 -9.64 11.69 -9.86
CA PRO A 127 -8.63 12.71 -9.63
C PRO A 127 -8.53 13.13 -8.16
N ILE A 128 -9.66 13.22 -7.45
CA ILE A 128 -9.70 13.61 -6.03
C ILE A 128 -9.14 12.48 -5.17
N LEU A 129 -9.50 11.22 -5.46
CA LEU A 129 -8.99 10.05 -4.75
C LEU A 129 -7.47 9.91 -4.91
N ILE A 130 -6.96 10.02 -6.15
CA ILE A 130 -5.52 10.00 -6.43
C ILE A 130 -4.79 11.13 -5.70
N ALA A 131 -5.34 12.35 -5.76
CA ALA A 131 -4.75 13.49 -5.07
C ALA A 131 -4.69 13.27 -3.54
N SER A 132 -5.74 12.71 -2.95
CA SER A 132 -5.79 12.37 -1.52
C SER A 132 -4.72 11.35 -1.15
N PHE A 133 -4.57 10.26 -1.92
CA PHE A 133 -3.52 9.28 -1.67
C PHE A 133 -2.13 9.88 -1.87
N PHE A 134 -1.94 10.71 -2.90
CA PHE A 134 -0.68 11.37 -3.14
C PHE A 134 -0.29 12.29 -1.97
N VAL A 135 -1.19 13.15 -1.51
CA VAL A 135 -0.95 14.05 -0.37
C VAL A 135 -0.66 13.27 0.92
N SER A 136 -1.42 12.21 1.19
CA SER A 136 -1.19 11.36 2.36
C SER A 136 0.17 10.68 2.30
N ASN A 137 0.54 10.08 1.17
CA ASN A 137 1.85 9.44 0.98
C ASN A 137 3.00 10.45 1.01
N LEU A 138 2.82 11.65 0.43
CA LEU A 138 3.78 12.75 0.50
C LEU A 138 4.00 13.18 1.95
N LYS A 139 2.93 13.31 2.73
CA LYS A 139 3.05 13.69 4.15
C LYS A 139 3.76 12.62 4.96
N TYR A 140 3.46 11.33 4.72
CA TYR A 140 4.20 10.24 5.36
C TYR A 140 5.67 10.22 4.95
N PHE A 141 5.96 10.39 3.65
CA PHE A 141 7.32 10.51 3.14
C PHE A 141 8.08 11.66 3.83
N TYR A 142 7.49 12.84 3.89
CA TYR A 142 8.12 14.00 4.51
C TYR A 142 8.33 13.82 6.01
N THR A 143 7.27 13.54 6.76
CA THR A 143 7.30 13.54 8.23
C THR A 143 7.98 12.31 8.82
N SER A 144 7.89 11.16 8.16
CA SER A 144 8.41 9.90 8.71
C SER A 144 9.81 9.58 8.19
N PHE A 145 10.12 9.93 6.93
CA PHE A 145 11.38 9.58 6.30
C PHE A 145 12.33 10.76 6.13
N TRP A 146 11.91 11.84 5.47
CA TRP A 146 12.80 12.97 5.16
C TRP A 146 13.17 13.78 6.40
N GLN A 147 12.17 14.28 7.14
CA GLN A 147 12.36 15.16 8.29
C GLN A 147 13.16 14.49 9.41
N ASN A 148 12.97 13.18 9.60
CA ASN A 148 13.67 12.40 10.63
C ASN A 148 15.04 11.89 10.17
N ASN A 149 15.49 12.26 8.96
CA ASN A 149 16.74 11.79 8.36
C ASN A 149 16.87 10.26 8.27
N GLN A 150 15.76 9.53 8.13
CA GLN A 150 15.78 8.06 8.07
C GLN A 150 16.57 7.52 6.88
N TYR A 151 16.73 8.33 5.83
CA TYR A 151 17.58 7.98 4.70
C TYR A 151 19.05 7.70 5.08
N LYS A 152 19.52 8.20 6.24
CA LYS A 152 20.87 7.93 6.77
C LYS A 152 20.95 6.62 7.58
N GLU A 153 19.83 6.18 8.12
CA GLU A 153 19.77 5.03 9.02
C GLU A 153 19.44 3.72 8.28
N TYR A 154 18.64 3.80 7.22
CA TYR A 154 18.24 2.60 6.47
C TYR A 154 19.35 2.09 5.56
N SER A 155 19.31 0.79 5.33
CA SER A 155 20.12 0.13 4.32
C SER A 155 19.27 -0.06 3.05
N PRO A 156 19.87 0.03 1.84
CA PRO A 156 19.16 -0.20 0.59
C PRO A 156 18.44 -1.55 0.53
N SER A 157 19.09 -2.61 1.03
CA SER A 157 18.55 -3.97 1.06
C SER A 157 17.35 -4.11 2.00
N GLY A 158 17.40 -3.47 3.18
CA GLY A 158 16.28 -3.49 4.13
C GLY A 158 15.08 -2.68 3.63
N LEU A 159 15.34 -1.62 2.87
CA LEU A 159 14.28 -0.77 2.32
C LEU A 159 13.58 -1.41 1.11
N PHE A 160 14.33 -2.10 0.24
CA PHE A 160 13.87 -2.56 -1.08
C PHE A 160 12.57 -3.36 -1.06
N PHE A 161 12.35 -4.23 -0.08
CA PHE A 161 11.19 -5.12 -0.02
C PHE A 161 10.02 -4.59 0.82
N ARG A 162 10.15 -3.43 1.46
CA ARG A 162 9.06 -2.87 2.30
C ARG A 162 7.72 -2.70 1.57
N PRO A 163 7.64 -2.23 0.32
CA PRO A 163 6.34 -2.01 -0.32
C PRO A 163 5.62 -3.32 -0.72
N TYR A 164 6.28 -4.47 -0.66
CA TYR A 164 5.74 -5.77 -1.11
C TYR A 164 4.68 -6.30 -0.15
N VAL A 165 4.87 -6.09 1.15
CA VAL A 165 3.86 -6.43 2.17
C VAL A 165 2.55 -5.70 1.85
N ARG A 166 2.64 -4.46 1.39
CA ARG A 166 1.47 -3.66 1.05
C ARG A 166 0.77 -4.15 -0.23
N ILE A 167 1.51 -4.54 -1.27
CA ILE A 167 0.93 -5.19 -2.46
C ILE A 167 0.14 -6.43 -2.06
N ILE A 168 0.70 -7.31 -1.22
CA ILE A 168 0.02 -8.54 -0.78
C ILE A 168 -1.28 -8.21 -0.07
N ILE A 169 -1.26 -7.24 0.85
CA ILE A 169 -2.46 -6.80 1.57
C ILE A 169 -3.50 -6.21 0.61
N GLN A 170 -3.07 -5.37 -0.32
CA GLN A 170 -3.96 -4.79 -1.34
C GLN A 170 -4.54 -5.87 -2.25
N GLN A 171 -3.78 -6.91 -2.60
CA GLN A 171 -4.30 -8.04 -3.37
C GLN A 171 -5.43 -8.76 -2.64
N VAL A 172 -5.26 -9.03 -1.34
CA VAL A 172 -6.30 -9.64 -0.51
C VAL A 172 -7.54 -8.73 -0.44
N VAL A 173 -7.35 -7.43 -0.22
CA VAL A 173 -8.43 -6.43 -0.15
C VAL A 173 -9.20 -6.36 -1.48
N VAL A 174 -8.51 -6.39 -2.62
CA VAL A 174 -9.12 -6.37 -3.97
C VAL A 174 -9.91 -7.65 -4.24
N ILE A 175 -9.35 -8.81 -3.92
CA ILE A 175 -10.06 -10.09 -4.09
C ILE A 175 -11.34 -10.09 -3.26
N LEU A 176 -11.26 -9.65 -2.00
CA LEU A 176 -12.43 -9.50 -1.13
C LEU A 176 -13.44 -8.48 -1.68
N ALA A 177 -12.97 -7.37 -2.28
CA ALA A 177 -13.84 -6.43 -2.98
C ALA A 177 -14.61 -7.14 -4.09
N GLY A 178 -13.92 -7.89 -4.96
CA GLY A 178 -14.55 -8.68 -6.02
C GLY A 178 -15.64 -9.62 -5.48
N PHE A 179 -15.37 -10.33 -4.39
CA PHE A 179 -16.39 -11.15 -3.71
C PHE A 179 -17.58 -10.34 -3.21
N PHE A 180 -17.35 -9.19 -2.58
CA PHE A 180 -18.45 -8.34 -2.12
C PHE A 180 -19.30 -7.81 -3.28
N PHE A 181 -18.68 -7.42 -4.40
CA PHE A 181 -19.42 -6.98 -5.59
C PHE A 181 -20.24 -8.10 -6.25
N ILE A 182 -19.84 -9.36 -6.10
CA ILE A 182 -20.62 -10.51 -6.59
C ILE A 182 -21.79 -10.84 -5.65
N ILE A 183 -21.57 -10.75 -4.33
CA ILE A 183 -22.57 -11.12 -3.31
C ILE A 183 -23.62 -10.03 -3.12
N PHE A 184 -23.18 -8.77 -3.07
CA PHE A 184 -24.07 -7.63 -2.94
C PHE A 184 -24.48 -7.18 -4.35
N SER A 185 -25.77 -7.34 -4.66
CA SER A 185 -26.38 -6.87 -5.91
C SER A 185 -26.20 -5.36 -6.14
N GLU A 186 -25.92 -4.61 -5.07
CA GLU A 186 -25.65 -3.18 -5.09
C GLU A 186 -24.17 -2.92 -4.80
N GLY A 187 -23.42 -2.47 -5.82
CA GLY A 187 -22.00 -2.13 -5.68
C GLY A 187 -21.71 -1.09 -4.59
N PHE A 188 -22.71 -0.27 -4.25
CA PHE A 188 -22.63 0.71 -3.17
C PHE A 188 -22.34 0.08 -1.80
N ALA A 189 -23.05 -0.99 -1.43
CA ALA A 189 -22.82 -1.71 -0.17
C ALA A 189 -21.44 -2.36 -0.14
N ALA A 190 -21.01 -2.94 -1.27
CA ALA A 190 -19.69 -3.53 -1.41
C ALA A 190 -18.57 -2.48 -1.22
N ALA A 191 -18.72 -1.28 -1.79
CA ALA A 191 -17.76 -0.20 -1.61
C ALA A 191 -17.69 0.32 -0.16
N ILE A 192 -18.82 0.48 0.54
CA ILE A 192 -18.82 0.86 1.96
C ILE A 192 -18.07 -0.19 2.79
N LEU A 193 -18.39 -1.47 2.59
CA LEU A 193 -17.73 -2.56 3.31
C LEU A 193 -16.23 -2.58 3.03
N LEU A 194 -15.82 -2.31 1.79
CA LEU A 194 -14.42 -2.20 1.40
C LEU A 194 -13.71 -1.03 2.09
N ILE A 195 -14.33 0.15 2.15
CA ILE A 195 -13.78 1.33 2.84
C ILE A 195 -13.53 1.01 4.31
N ILE A 196 -14.51 0.39 4.98
CA ILE A 196 -14.41 0.00 6.40
C ILE A 196 -13.33 -1.06 6.60
N PHE A 197 -13.34 -2.12 5.79
CA PHE A 197 -12.37 -3.21 5.89
C PHE A 197 -10.94 -2.69 5.69
N ARG A 198 -10.72 -1.89 4.65
CA ARG A 198 -9.42 -1.27 4.38
C ARG A 198 -8.99 -0.38 5.53
N LEU A 199 -9.88 0.47 6.05
CA LEU A 199 -9.59 1.31 7.21
C LEU A 199 -9.11 0.46 8.39
N VAL A 200 -9.79 -0.64 8.71
CA VAL A 200 -9.39 -1.55 9.80
C VAL A 200 -8.01 -2.15 9.56
N VAL A 201 -7.74 -2.62 8.34
CA VAL A 201 -6.44 -3.21 7.97
C VAL A 201 -5.33 -2.16 8.07
N ASP A 202 -5.52 -0.97 7.51
CA ASP A 202 -4.53 0.10 7.54
C ASP A 202 -4.26 0.58 8.98
N LEU A 203 -5.30 0.68 9.81
CA LEU A 203 -5.15 0.99 11.24
C LEU A 203 -4.39 -0.11 11.98
N ALA A 204 -4.65 -1.38 11.68
CA ALA A 204 -3.92 -2.50 12.25
C ALA A 204 -2.44 -2.45 11.87
N ILE A 205 -2.11 -2.16 10.60
CA ILE A 205 -0.74 -1.97 10.12
C ILE A 205 -0.06 -0.85 10.90
N VAL A 206 -0.66 0.35 10.95
CA VAL A 206 -0.11 1.50 11.70
C VAL A 206 0.11 1.14 13.18
N GLY A 207 -0.78 0.32 13.76
CA GLY A 207 -0.66 -0.17 15.12
C GLY A 207 0.51 -1.10 15.37
N ILE A 208 0.68 -2.10 14.50
CA ILE A 208 1.78 -3.05 14.55
C ILE A 208 3.12 -2.32 14.43
N HIS A 209 3.20 -1.28 13.59
CA HIS A 209 4.41 -0.50 13.38
C HIS A 209 4.82 0.34 14.60
N ARG A 210 3.85 0.75 15.43
CA ARG A 210 4.07 1.69 16.54
C ARG A 210 4.26 1.00 17.89
N ASP A 211 3.55 -0.10 18.13
CA ASP A 211 3.55 -0.77 19.43
C ASP A 211 4.43 -2.02 19.39
N ALA A 212 5.71 -1.83 19.74
CA ALA A 212 6.66 -2.93 19.91
C ALA A 212 6.09 -4.03 20.84
N THR A 213 5.23 -3.66 21.80
CA THR A 213 4.57 -4.60 22.71
C THR A 213 3.51 -5.47 22.03
N ASN A 214 2.78 -4.95 21.04
CA ASN A 214 1.79 -5.73 20.29
C ASN A 214 2.45 -6.59 19.22
N LEU A 215 3.50 -6.08 18.57
CA LEU A 215 4.36 -6.88 17.71
C LEU A 215 4.98 -8.03 18.51
N ASP A 216 5.51 -7.73 19.70
CA ASP A 216 6.11 -8.74 20.57
C ASP A 216 5.08 -9.81 21.01
N LYS A 217 3.84 -9.42 21.33
CA LYS A 217 2.76 -10.37 21.65
C LYS A 217 2.33 -11.22 20.45
N LEU A 218 2.17 -10.63 19.27
CA LEU A 218 1.81 -11.35 18.05
C LEU A 218 2.90 -12.35 17.67
N LEU A 219 4.16 -11.91 17.68
CA LEU A 219 5.29 -12.75 17.37
C LEU A 219 5.43 -13.88 18.39
N ARG A 220 5.33 -13.60 19.69
CA ARG A 220 5.35 -14.64 20.75
C ARG A 220 4.22 -15.68 20.62
N ASN A 221 3.08 -15.32 20.02
CA ASN A 221 1.99 -16.27 19.78
C ASN A 221 2.21 -17.16 18.55
N ILE A 222 3.07 -16.77 17.62
CA ILE A 222 3.30 -17.46 16.34
C ILE A 222 4.65 -18.22 16.35
N THR A 223 5.63 -17.73 17.12
CA THR A 223 6.98 -18.32 17.22
C THR A 223 7.06 -19.31 18.36
N LYS A 224 7.75 -20.43 18.14
CA LYS A 224 7.86 -21.52 19.11
C LYS A 224 8.89 -21.22 20.20
N ASP A 225 10.03 -20.63 19.82
CA ASP A 225 11.17 -20.41 20.71
C ASP A 225 11.71 -18.97 20.66
N GLU A 226 12.48 -18.55 21.68
CA GLU A 226 12.99 -17.17 21.78
C GLU A 226 13.93 -16.78 20.62
N LYS A 227 14.64 -17.74 20.01
CA LYS A 227 15.43 -17.50 18.79
C LYS A 227 14.55 -17.12 17.60
N ASP A 228 13.46 -17.87 17.40
CA ASP A 228 12.49 -17.60 16.33
C ASP A 228 11.78 -16.26 16.56
N PHE A 229 11.49 -15.93 17.81
CA PHE A 229 10.94 -14.63 18.20
C PHE A 229 11.87 -13.48 17.81
N GLN A 230 13.16 -13.56 18.16
CA GLN A 230 14.12 -12.50 17.84
C GLN A 230 14.37 -12.38 16.33
N GLU A 231 14.40 -13.50 15.61
CA GLU A 231 14.53 -13.49 14.15
C GLU A 231 13.28 -12.93 13.46
N ALA A 232 12.08 -13.34 13.90
CA ALA A 232 10.83 -12.81 13.37
C ALA A 232 10.66 -11.32 13.69
N LYS A 233 11.09 -10.87 14.88
CA LYS A 233 11.07 -9.45 15.30
C LYS A 233 11.99 -8.61 14.43
N LYS A 234 13.22 -9.07 14.20
CA LYS A 234 14.17 -8.40 13.31
C LYS A 234 13.61 -8.29 11.89
N ARG A 235 13.10 -9.39 11.33
CA ARG A 235 12.48 -9.39 10.00
C ARG A 235 11.29 -8.45 9.93
N PHE A 236 10.36 -8.50 10.90
CA PHE A 236 9.19 -7.62 10.91
C PHE A 236 9.59 -6.13 10.96
N GLN A 237 10.56 -5.77 11.80
CA GLN A 237 11.07 -4.38 11.89
C GLN A 237 11.72 -3.92 10.58
N GLU A 238 12.34 -4.82 9.83
CA GLU A 238 12.89 -4.51 8.50
C GLU A 238 11.78 -4.26 7.46
N PHE A 239 10.66 -4.98 7.55
CA PHE A 239 9.51 -4.88 6.61
C PHE A 239 8.44 -3.84 6.99
N SER A 240 8.38 -3.41 8.25
CA SER A 240 7.27 -2.61 8.80
C SER A 240 7.49 -1.09 8.72
N GLU A 241 7.69 -0.53 7.53
CA GLU A 241 7.53 0.92 7.28
C GLU A 241 7.10 1.27 5.86
#